data_AF-A6GJD5-F1
#
_entry.id   AF-A6GJD5-F1
#
_cell.length_a   1.000
_cell.length_b   1.000
_cell.length_c   1.000
_cell.angle_alpha   90.00
_cell.angle_beta   90.00
_cell.angle_gamma   90.00
#
_symmetry.space_group_name_H-M   'P 1'
#
loop_
_entity.id
_entity.type
_entity.pdbx_description
1 polymer ?
#
loop_
_entity_poly.entity_id
_entity_poly.type
_entity_poly.pdbx_seq_one_letter_code
_entity_poly.pdbx_strand_id
1 'polypeptide(L)'
;MPNRTQMVFGAVDMFRFFIVPCADDYYRSKEITFGFHTLLRFLDDPASLMDPTGLMSHRDVIIGHLMQVTHADPIYDLQLLHAIPDGLEELERQIEQMIAGTHPRQESIGAIIEDPEYHGRLLEHVREFRANPSKCKPLLRENVANNPHFGEIAETFGDLPSAIGYFASLPGNPIEALIRVLRVREFPSSRQAAANDVHSDVDVPLGTDMQAA
;
A
#
# COMPACT_ATOMS: atom_id res chain seq x y z
N MET A 1 14.44 -3.61 -9.91
CA MET A 1 14.16 -3.97 -8.51
C MET A 1 14.69 -2.87 -7.62
N PRO A 2 13.88 -2.33 -6.69
CA PRO A 2 14.31 -1.30 -5.74
C PRO A 2 15.36 -1.84 -4.76
N ASN A 3 16.25 -0.97 -4.31
CA ASN A 3 17.19 -1.26 -3.22
C ASN A 3 16.52 -1.03 -1.84
N ARG A 4 17.23 -1.35 -0.74
CA ARG A 4 16.68 -1.20 0.62
C ARG A 4 16.24 0.23 0.95
N THR A 5 16.99 1.23 0.52
CA THR A 5 16.62 2.64 0.70
C THR A 5 15.30 2.93 0.00
N GLN A 6 15.21 2.58 -1.28
CA GLN A 6 14.01 2.76 -2.11
C GLN A 6 12.78 2.05 -1.52
N MET A 7 12.97 0.85 -0.96
CA MET A 7 11.92 0.10 -0.28
C MET A 7 11.41 0.84 0.97
N VAL A 8 12.33 1.28 1.84
CA VAL A 8 11.96 2.00 3.08
C VAL A 8 11.26 3.32 2.77
N PHE A 9 11.84 4.13 1.87
CA PHE A 9 11.29 5.44 1.54
C PHE A 9 10.03 5.36 0.69
N GLY A 10 9.92 4.32 -0.14
CA GLY A 10 8.69 3.98 -0.86
C GLY A 10 7.55 3.59 0.07
N ALA A 11 7.83 2.76 1.07
CA ALA A 11 6.87 2.42 2.13
C ALA A 11 6.42 3.67 2.89
N VAL A 12 7.34 4.58 3.24
CA VAL A 12 7.01 5.86 3.91
C VAL A 12 6.04 6.70 3.07
N ASP A 13 6.25 6.79 1.75
CA ASP A 13 5.38 7.55 0.86
C ASP A 13 4.01 6.88 0.69
N MET A 14 3.96 5.55 0.54
CA MET A 14 2.71 4.78 0.51
C MET A 14 1.90 5.02 1.80
N PHE A 15 2.58 5.06 2.95
CA PHE A 15 1.98 5.41 4.24
C PHE A 15 1.37 6.80 4.25
N ARG A 16 2.20 7.78 3.88
CA ARG A 16 1.91 9.20 4.04
C ARG A 16 0.86 9.69 3.06
N PHE A 17 0.86 9.18 1.83
CA PHE A 17 0.02 9.69 0.76
C PHE A 17 -1.20 8.82 0.47
N PHE A 18 -1.16 7.52 0.78
CA PHE A 18 -2.26 6.62 0.48
C PHE A 18 -2.92 6.07 1.74
N ILE A 19 -2.20 5.26 2.52
CA ILE A 19 -2.80 4.48 3.61
C ILE A 19 -3.44 5.38 4.67
N VAL A 20 -2.69 6.34 5.23
CA VAL A 20 -3.18 7.20 6.30
C VAL A 20 -4.31 8.12 5.82
N PRO A 21 -4.17 8.88 4.71
CA PRO A 21 -5.23 9.76 4.25
C PRO A 21 -6.50 9.00 3.85
N CYS A 22 -6.36 7.84 3.19
CA CYS A 22 -7.50 7.03 2.78
C CYS A 22 -8.26 6.45 3.98
N ALA A 23 -7.54 5.95 4.99
CA ALA A 23 -8.13 5.44 6.23
C ALA A 23 -8.79 6.56 7.07
N ASP A 24 -8.15 7.73 7.20
CA ASP A 24 -8.74 8.88 7.91
C ASP A 24 -10.04 9.35 7.25
N ASP A 25 -10.06 9.48 5.93
CA ASP A 25 -11.26 9.85 5.16
C ASP A 25 -12.39 8.82 5.34
N TYR A 26 -12.07 7.52 5.28
CA TYR A 26 -13.04 6.46 5.52
C TYR A 26 -13.58 6.47 6.96
N TYR A 27 -12.73 6.58 7.97
CA TYR A 27 -13.17 6.56 9.36
C TYR A 27 -14.00 7.79 9.72
N ARG A 28 -13.70 8.97 9.15
CA ARG A 28 -14.56 10.14 9.27
C ARG A 28 -15.97 9.87 8.73
N SER A 29 -16.08 9.16 7.60
CA SER A 29 -17.39 8.79 7.02
C SER A 29 -18.20 7.80 7.87
N LYS A 30 -17.53 7.06 8.76
CA LYS A 30 -18.12 6.08 9.68
C LYS A 30 -18.25 6.59 11.12
N GLU A 31 -17.91 7.85 11.37
CA GLU A 31 -17.87 8.46 12.72
C GLU A 31 -16.94 7.71 13.71
N ILE A 32 -15.92 7.02 13.19
CA ILE A 32 -14.91 6.31 13.99
C ILE A 32 -13.68 7.21 14.15
N THR A 33 -13.10 7.28 15.35
CA THR A 33 -11.84 7.99 15.54
C THR A 33 -10.67 7.12 15.08
N PHE A 34 -9.88 7.60 14.11
CA PHE A 34 -8.70 6.91 13.55
C PHE A 34 -7.78 6.32 14.64
N GLY A 35 -7.51 7.08 15.71
CA GLY A 35 -6.66 6.65 16.82
C GLY A 35 -7.26 5.50 17.65
N PHE A 36 -8.57 5.46 17.85
CA PHE A 36 -9.23 4.37 18.58
C PHE A 36 -9.19 3.08 17.78
N HIS A 37 -9.44 3.16 16.47
CA HIS A 37 -9.36 1.99 15.59
C HIS A 37 -7.94 1.46 15.45
N THR A 38 -6.96 2.35 15.28
CA THR A 38 -5.53 1.98 15.24
C THR A 38 -5.08 1.30 16.54
N LEU A 39 -5.58 1.77 17.70
CA LEU A 39 -5.32 1.13 18.99
C LEU A 39 -5.91 -0.28 19.07
N LEU A 40 -7.16 -0.48 18.64
CA LEU A 40 -7.77 -1.81 18.61
C LEU A 40 -7.03 -2.77 17.69
N ARG A 41 -6.58 -2.28 16.52
CA ARG A 41 -5.74 -3.06 15.59
C ARG A 41 -4.38 -3.42 16.19
N PHE A 42 -3.74 -2.49 16.90
CA PHE A 42 -2.49 -2.78 17.60
C PHE A 42 -2.65 -3.84 18.69
N LEU A 43 -3.78 -3.81 19.42
CA LEU A 43 -4.08 -4.81 20.45
C LEU A 43 -4.38 -6.20 19.86
N ASP A 44 -4.96 -6.28 18.66
CA ASP A 44 -5.32 -7.56 18.02
C ASP A 44 -4.15 -8.16 17.20
N ASP A 45 -3.38 -7.36 16.45
CA ASP A 45 -2.15 -7.82 15.76
C ASP A 45 -1.14 -6.67 15.52
N PRO A 46 -0.13 -6.49 16.40
CA PRO A 46 0.89 -5.45 16.25
C PRO A 46 1.85 -5.70 15.08
N ALA A 47 2.00 -6.94 14.61
CA ALA A 47 2.91 -7.26 13.51
C ALA A 47 2.42 -6.63 12.20
N SER A 48 1.11 -6.60 11.99
CA SER A 48 0.45 -5.97 10.85
C SER A 48 0.67 -4.44 10.76
N LEU A 49 1.13 -3.81 11.83
CA LEU A 49 1.45 -2.37 11.88
C LEU A 49 2.95 -2.09 11.71
N MET A 50 3.80 -3.08 11.97
CA MET A 50 5.25 -2.93 11.91
C MET A 50 5.84 -3.16 10.51
N ASP A 51 5.20 -4.01 9.69
CA ASP A 51 5.53 -4.18 8.27
C ASP A 51 4.30 -3.93 7.38
N PRO A 52 3.95 -2.66 7.19
CA PRO A 52 2.67 -2.36 6.60
C PRO A 52 2.66 -2.35 5.06
N THR A 53 3.78 -2.64 4.43
CA THR A 53 3.82 -3.00 3.00
C THR A 53 3.75 -4.50 2.79
N GLY A 54 3.75 -5.32 3.85
CA GLY A 54 3.65 -6.78 3.76
C GLY A 54 4.84 -7.49 3.09
N LEU A 55 5.84 -6.76 2.60
CA LEU A 55 6.94 -7.29 1.77
C LEU A 55 7.89 -8.21 2.55
N MET A 56 7.91 -8.11 3.88
CA MET A 56 8.70 -8.95 4.78
C MET A 56 7.81 -9.78 5.70
N SER A 57 6.51 -9.77 5.48
CA SER A 57 5.51 -10.37 6.35
C SER A 57 5.32 -11.85 6.06
N HIS A 58 5.06 -12.62 7.12
CA HIS A 58 4.68 -14.02 6.98
C HIS A 58 3.25 -14.13 6.41
N ARG A 59 2.95 -15.24 5.72
CA ARG A 59 1.63 -15.52 5.14
C ARG A 59 0.47 -15.18 6.09
N ASP A 60 0.53 -15.71 7.31
CA ASP A 60 -0.55 -15.57 8.28
C ASP A 60 -0.71 -14.14 8.81
N VAL A 61 0.34 -13.31 8.74
CA VAL A 61 0.28 -11.87 9.07
C VAL A 61 -0.48 -11.12 7.97
N ILE A 62 -0.20 -11.43 6.69
CA ILE A 62 -0.91 -10.82 5.56
C ILE A 62 -2.38 -11.25 5.57
N ILE A 63 -2.66 -12.53 5.81
CA ILE A 63 -4.04 -13.05 5.93
C ILE A 63 -4.76 -12.40 7.11
N GLY A 64 -4.11 -12.32 8.28
CA GLY A 64 -4.65 -11.64 9.45
C GLY A 64 -5.00 -10.18 9.14
N HIS A 65 -4.08 -9.45 8.53
CA HIS A 65 -4.29 -8.07 8.10
C HIS A 65 -5.50 -7.96 7.17
N LEU A 66 -5.57 -8.79 6.14
CA LEU A 66 -6.66 -8.82 5.15
C LEU A 66 -8.02 -9.02 5.79
N MET A 67 -8.11 -9.77 6.89
CA MET A 67 -9.39 -10.01 7.58
C MET A 67 -9.75 -8.93 8.62
N GLN A 68 -8.80 -8.14 9.11
CA GLN A 68 -9.02 -7.20 10.23
C GLN A 68 -9.55 -5.83 9.84
N VAL A 69 -9.34 -5.39 8.59
CA VAL A 69 -9.74 -4.05 8.15
C VAL A 69 -10.38 -4.05 6.77
N THR A 70 -11.26 -3.07 6.53
CA THR A 70 -11.81 -2.85 5.19
C THR A 70 -10.77 -2.16 4.30
N HIS A 71 -10.15 -2.90 3.38
CA HIS A 71 -9.06 -2.41 2.54
C HIS A 71 -9.54 -1.38 1.50
N ALA A 72 -8.65 -0.46 1.15
CA ALA A 72 -8.84 0.48 0.06
C ALA A 72 -8.91 -0.26 -1.30
N ASP A 73 -7.98 -1.18 -1.49
CA ASP A 73 -7.92 -2.17 -2.57
C ASP A 73 -7.08 -3.36 -2.05
N PRO A 74 -7.59 -4.60 -2.01
CA PRO A 74 -6.83 -5.76 -1.55
C PRO A 74 -5.92 -6.38 -2.63
N ILE A 75 -5.94 -5.93 -3.90
CA ILE A 75 -5.17 -6.55 -4.99
C ILE A 75 -3.67 -6.66 -4.67
N TYR A 76 -3.10 -5.60 -4.09
CA TYR A 76 -1.70 -5.59 -3.64
C TYR A 76 -1.38 -6.79 -2.73
N ASP A 77 -2.17 -7.00 -1.68
CA ASP A 77 -1.99 -8.09 -0.72
C ASP A 77 -2.27 -9.47 -1.33
N LEU A 78 -3.23 -9.57 -2.25
CA LEU A 78 -3.48 -10.80 -2.99
C LEU A 78 -2.30 -11.16 -3.90
N GLN A 79 -1.63 -10.18 -4.50
CA GLN A 79 -0.42 -10.41 -5.29
C GLN A 79 0.75 -10.85 -4.41
N LEU A 80 0.89 -10.32 -3.19
CA LEU A 80 1.85 -10.82 -2.21
C LEU A 80 1.56 -12.28 -1.83
N LEU A 81 0.32 -12.60 -1.48
CA LEU A 81 -0.08 -13.97 -1.12
C LEU A 81 0.04 -14.94 -2.29
N HIS A 82 -0.17 -14.49 -3.53
CA HIS A 82 0.02 -15.32 -4.72
C HIS A 82 1.47 -15.77 -4.90
N ALA A 83 2.43 -14.96 -4.46
CA ALA A 83 3.85 -15.31 -4.51
C ALA A 83 4.27 -16.30 -3.41
N ILE A 84 3.42 -16.49 -2.39
CA ILE A 84 3.66 -17.41 -1.28
C ILE A 84 2.98 -18.75 -1.61
N PRO A 85 3.67 -19.90 -1.44
CA PRO A 85 3.02 -21.20 -1.54
C PRO A 85 1.75 -21.23 -0.70
N ASP A 86 0.68 -21.82 -1.25
CA ASP A 86 -0.63 -21.99 -0.61
C ASP A 86 -1.26 -20.72 0.00
N GLY A 87 -0.75 -19.53 -0.33
CA GLY A 87 -1.15 -18.27 0.29
C GLY A 87 -2.61 -17.90 0.03
N LEU A 88 -3.07 -18.05 -1.21
CA LEU A 88 -4.44 -17.74 -1.60
C LEU A 88 -5.43 -18.83 -1.17
N GLU A 89 -5.02 -20.10 -1.22
CA GLU A 89 -5.80 -21.22 -0.71
C GLU A 89 -6.09 -21.07 0.78
N GLU A 90 -5.06 -20.70 1.56
CA GLU A 90 -5.17 -20.52 3.00
C GLU A 90 -6.01 -19.28 3.35
N LEU A 91 -5.87 -18.19 2.60
CA LEU A 91 -6.72 -17.01 2.74
C LEU A 91 -8.20 -17.37 2.51
N GLU A 92 -8.51 -18.04 1.39
CA GLU A 92 -9.89 -18.45 1.08
C GLU A 92 -10.47 -19.33 2.20
N ARG A 93 -9.70 -20.31 2.68
CA ARG A 93 -10.09 -21.19 3.77
C ARG A 93 -10.40 -20.42 5.06
N GLN A 94 -9.55 -19.45 5.43
CA GLN A 94 -9.77 -18.66 6.65
C GLN A 94 -10.96 -17.70 6.51
N ILE A 95 -11.19 -17.11 5.34
CA ILE A 95 -12.38 -16.28 5.09
C ILE A 95 -13.66 -17.12 5.19
N GLU A 96 -13.67 -18.33 4.63
CA GLU A 96 -14.81 -19.27 4.77
C GLU A 96 -15.09 -19.58 6.25
N GLN A 97 -14.04 -19.77 7.06
CA GLN A 97 -14.19 -19.97 8.51
C GLN A 97 -14.72 -18.73 9.23
N MET A 98 -14.30 -17.54 8.83
CA MET A 98 -14.78 -16.26 9.36
C MET A 98 -16.28 -16.12 9.11
N ILE A 99 -16.74 -16.34 7.87
CA ILE A 99 -18.15 -16.29 7.49
C ILE A 99 -18.95 -17.37 8.22
N ALA A 100 -18.40 -18.57 8.36
CA ALA A 100 -19.06 -19.68 9.05
C ALA A 100 -19.07 -19.54 10.59
N GLY A 101 -18.43 -18.52 11.16
CA GLY A 101 -18.37 -18.36 12.63
C GLY A 101 -17.42 -19.34 13.33
N THR A 102 -16.51 -19.99 12.61
CA THR A 102 -15.64 -21.06 13.14
C THR A 102 -14.18 -20.67 13.26
N HIS A 103 -13.80 -19.49 12.75
CA HIS A 103 -12.43 -19.01 12.83
C HIS A 103 -12.06 -18.68 14.30
N PRO A 104 -10.88 -19.06 14.80
CA PRO A 104 -10.48 -18.81 16.19
C PRO A 104 -10.49 -17.33 16.59
N ARG A 105 -10.33 -16.43 15.63
CA ARG A 105 -10.33 -14.97 15.82
C ARG A 105 -11.65 -14.30 15.41
N GLN A 106 -12.72 -15.08 15.20
CA GLN A 106 -13.96 -14.53 14.66
C GLN A 106 -14.55 -13.43 15.56
N GLU A 107 -14.55 -13.63 16.87
CA GLU A 107 -15.08 -12.64 17.81
C GLU A 107 -14.23 -11.37 17.84
N SER A 108 -12.89 -11.50 17.88
CA SER A 108 -12.01 -10.33 17.95
C SER A 108 -12.02 -9.52 16.66
N ILE A 109 -11.96 -10.19 15.50
CA ILE A 109 -12.05 -9.55 14.19
C ILE A 109 -13.44 -8.95 13.97
N GLY A 110 -14.49 -9.67 14.35
CA GLY A 110 -15.88 -9.18 14.25
C GLY A 110 -16.16 -7.94 15.10
N ALA A 111 -15.41 -7.74 16.20
CA ALA A 111 -15.53 -6.56 17.05
C ALA A 111 -14.85 -5.31 16.47
N ILE A 112 -13.94 -5.45 15.50
CA ILE A 112 -13.15 -4.35 14.94
C ILE A 112 -13.49 -4.04 13.47
N ILE A 113 -14.02 -5.03 12.74
CA ILE A 113 -14.32 -4.87 11.32
C ILE A 113 -15.47 -3.89 11.13
N GLU A 114 -15.30 -2.91 10.24
CA GLU A 114 -16.24 -1.80 10.10
C GLU A 114 -17.44 -2.14 9.23
N ASP A 115 -17.28 -3.13 8.34
CA ASP A 115 -18.28 -3.56 7.37
C ASP A 115 -18.60 -5.05 7.56
N PRO A 116 -19.82 -5.40 8.03
CA PRO A 116 -20.22 -6.79 8.27
C PRO A 116 -20.25 -7.67 7.02
N GLU A 117 -20.35 -7.09 5.82
CA GLU A 117 -20.40 -7.82 4.56
C GLU A 117 -19.01 -7.94 3.91
N TYR A 118 -17.98 -7.33 4.51
CA TYR A 118 -16.63 -7.27 3.95
C TYR A 118 -16.05 -8.64 3.65
N HIS A 119 -16.11 -9.60 4.59
CA HIS A 119 -15.54 -10.93 4.38
C HIS A 119 -16.23 -11.69 3.24
N GLY A 120 -17.53 -11.47 3.03
CA GLY A 120 -18.27 -12.03 1.89
C GLY A 120 -17.75 -11.50 0.55
N ARG A 121 -17.63 -10.18 0.42
CA ARG A 121 -17.10 -9.55 -0.80
C ARG A 121 -15.62 -9.88 -1.03
N LEU A 122 -14.84 -9.98 0.05
CA LEU A 122 -13.44 -10.41 -0.02
C LEU A 122 -13.33 -11.84 -0.54
N LEU A 123 -14.18 -12.77 -0.08
CA LEU A 123 -14.20 -14.16 -0.56
C LEU A 123 -14.46 -14.24 -2.07
N GLU A 124 -15.47 -13.53 -2.55
CA GLU A 124 -15.80 -13.47 -3.99
C GLU A 124 -14.62 -12.93 -4.79
N HIS A 125 -13.98 -11.87 -4.28
CA HIS A 125 -12.85 -11.23 -4.92
C HIS A 125 -11.60 -12.11 -4.94
N VAL A 126 -11.30 -12.85 -3.86
CA VAL A 126 -10.22 -13.85 -3.83
C VAL A 126 -10.45 -14.92 -4.89
N ARG A 127 -11.68 -15.43 -5.02
CA ARG A 127 -12.03 -16.43 -6.04
C ARG A 127 -11.89 -15.89 -7.46
N GLU A 128 -12.33 -14.66 -7.71
CA GLU A 128 -12.13 -13.98 -8.99
C GLU A 128 -10.64 -13.82 -9.31
N PHE A 129 -9.85 -13.36 -8.35
CA PHE A 129 -8.41 -13.20 -8.48
C PHE A 129 -7.71 -14.54 -8.77
N ARG A 130 -8.02 -15.59 -8.02
CA ARG A 130 -7.47 -16.94 -8.25
C ARG A 130 -7.79 -17.48 -9.64
N ALA A 131 -8.99 -17.21 -10.15
CA ALA A 131 -9.39 -17.65 -11.47
C ALA A 131 -8.66 -16.90 -12.60
N ASN A 132 -8.47 -15.58 -12.45
CA ASN A 132 -7.76 -14.78 -13.44
C ASN A 132 -7.11 -13.52 -12.83
N PRO A 133 -5.87 -13.63 -12.30
CA PRO A 133 -5.21 -12.51 -11.62
C PRO A 133 -5.07 -11.27 -12.52
N SER A 134 -4.82 -11.47 -13.82
CA SER A 134 -4.59 -10.39 -14.78
C SER A 134 -5.84 -9.57 -15.16
N LYS A 135 -7.04 -10.09 -14.87
CA LYS A 135 -8.32 -9.46 -15.24
C LYS A 135 -9.21 -9.18 -14.03
N CYS A 136 -8.74 -9.49 -12.84
CA CYS A 136 -9.49 -9.26 -11.61
C CYS A 136 -9.75 -7.77 -11.45
N LYS A 137 -11.02 -7.40 -11.25
CA LYS A 137 -11.41 -6.00 -11.08
C LYS A 137 -11.05 -5.53 -9.67
N PRO A 138 -10.48 -4.33 -9.50
CA PRO A 138 -10.25 -3.75 -8.18
C PRO A 138 -11.49 -3.77 -7.29
N LEU A 139 -11.35 -4.30 -6.07
CA LEU A 139 -12.37 -4.18 -5.03
C LEU A 139 -12.15 -2.86 -4.29
N LEU A 140 -12.41 -1.74 -4.98
CA LEU A 140 -12.20 -0.41 -4.42
C LEU A 140 -13.22 -0.11 -3.33
N ARG A 141 -12.72 0.39 -2.20
CA ARG A 141 -13.56 0.99 -1.16
C ARG A 141 -14.25 2.25 -1.69
N GLU A 142 -15.50 2.47 -1.28
CA GLU A 142 -16.34 3.56 -1.80
C GLU A 142 -15.68 4.94 -1.72
N ASN A 143 -14.93 5.21 -0.65
CA ASN A 143 -14.28 6.51 -0.47
C ASN A 143 -13.11 6.73 -1.43
N VAL A 144 -12.46 5.64 -1.89
CA VAL A 144 -11.44 5.68 -2.95
C VAL A 144 -12.10 5.85 -4.31
N ALA A 145 -13.12 5.03 -4.59
CA ALA A 145 -13.81 5.04 -5.88
C ALA A 145 -14.47 6.40 -6.20
N ASN A 146 -14.95 7.10 -5.17
CA ASN A 146 -15.68 8.37 -5.33
C ASN A 146 -14.82 9.63 -5.19
N ASN A 147 -13.52 9.50 -4.86
CA ASN A 147 -12.66 10.65 -4.60
C ASN A 147 -11.52 10.73 -5.64
N PRO A 148 -11.58 11.68 -6.58
CA PRO A 148 -10.52 11.88 -7.58
C PRO A 148 -9.13 12.13 -6.99
N HIS A 149 -9.04 12.61 -5.75
CA HIS A 149 -7.77 12.81 -5.05
C HIS A 149 -6.97 11.51 -4.92
N PHE A 150 -7.66 10.38 -4.72
CA PHE A 150 -7.02 9.07 -4.57
C PHE A 150 -6.75 8.37 -5.90
N GLY A 151 -7.24 8.88 -7.03
CA GLY A 151 -7.12 8.19 -8.33
C GLY A 151 -5.69 7.82 -8.71
N GLU A 152 -4.83 8.83 -8.93
CA GLU A 152 -3.42 8.59 -9.32
C GLU A 152 -2.62 7.84 -8.23
N ILE A 153 -2.99 8.04 -6.96
CA ILE A 153 -2.31 7.42 -5.82
C ILE A 153 -2.68 5.93 -5.74
N ALA A 154 -3.95 5.58 -5.97
CA ALA A 154 -4.45 4.21 -6.02
C ALA A 154 -3.92 3.47 -7.25
N GLU A 155 -3.77 4.14 -8.40
CA GLU A 155 -3.07 3.54 -9.56
C GLU A 155 -1.61 3.23 -9.26
N THR A 156 -0.96 4.01 -8.37
CA THR A 156 0.44 3.77 -8.02
C THR A 156 0.60 2.66 -6.97
N PHE A 157 -0.25 2.64 -5.94
CA PHE A 157 -0.09 1.78 -4.77
C PHE A 157 -1.13 0.65 -4.65
N GLY A 158 -2.11 0.58 -5.56
CA GLY A 158 -3.17 -0.44 -5.54
C GLY A 158 -2.72 -1.81 -6.01
N ASP A 159 -1.63 -1.90 -6.78
CA ASP A 159 -1.01 -3.15 -7.20
C ASP A 159 0.50 -3.17 -6.96
N LEU A 160 1.04 -4.37 -6.73
CA LEU A 160 2.42 -4.63 -6.39
C LEU A 160 3.39 -4.23 -7.53
N PRO A 161 3.17 -4.59 -8.81
CA PRO A 161 4.02 -4.10 -9.91
C PRO A 161 4.16 -2.57 -9.96
N SER A 162 3.05 -1.83 -9.89
CA SER A 162 3.05 -0.37 -9.92
C SER A 162 3.77 0.22 -8.70
N ALA A 163 3.50 -0.32 -7.50
CA ALA A 163 4.16 0.12 -6.26
C ALA A 163 5.67 -0.12 -6.30
N ILE A 164 6.11 -1.30 -6.75
CA ILE A 164 7.53 -1.63 -6.91
C ILE A 164 8.19 -0.74 -7.98
N GLY A 165 7.46 -0.42 -9.06
CA GLY A 165 7.89 0.55 -10.07
C GLY A 165 8.14 1.93 -9.47
N TYR A 166 7.20 2.41 -8.65
CA TYR A 166 7.36 3.67 -7.92
C TYR A 166 8.54 3.64 -6.96
N PHE A 167 8.68 2.59 -6.14
CA PHE A 167 9.81 2.46 -5.21
C PHE A 167 11.14 2.50 -5.96
N ALA A 168 11.24 1.80 -7.09
CA ALA A 168 12.45 1.77 -7.91
C ALA A 168 12.79 3.13 -8.56
N SER A 169 11.83 4.04 -8.68
CA SER A 169 12.05 5.41 -9.18
C SER A 169 12.63 6.38 -8.13
N LEU A 170 12.58 6.01 -6.84
CA LEU A 170 13.05 6.89 -5.76
C LEU A 170 14.58 6.97 -5.70
N PRO A 171 15.16 8.00 -5.08
CA PRO A 171 16.60 8.07 -4.88
C PRO A 171 17.14 6.84 -4.14
N GLY A 172 18.16 6.20 -4.71
CA GLY A 172 18.81 5.05 -4.09
C GLY A 172 19.72 5.40 -2.92
N ASN A 173 20.18 6.66 -2.85
CA ASN A 173 21.03 7.17 -1.80
C ASN A 173 20.20 7.58 -0.55
N PRO A 174 20.55 7.09 0.66
CA PRO A 174 19.79 7.42 1.88
C PRO A 174 19.67 8.91 2.20
N ILE A 175 20.71 9.70 1.93
CA ILE A 175 20.72 11.13 2.23
C ILE A 175 19.79 11.87 1.26
N GLU A 176 19.85 11.56 -0.03
CA GLU A 176 18.97 12.14 -1.05
C GLU A 176 17.51 11.76 -0.80
N ALA A 177 17.25 10.50 -0.46
CA ALA A 177 15.92 10.02 -0.12
C ALA A 177 15.35 10.72 1.13
N LEU A 178 16.18 10.94 2.16
CA LEU A 178 15.78 11.70 3.35
C LEU A 178 15.47 13.17 3.03
N ILE A 179 16.35 13.84 2.28
CA ILE A 179 16.12 15.23 1.83
C ILE A 179 14.81 15.32 1.06
N ARG A 180 14.54 14.36 0.17
CA ARG A 180 13.30 14.28 -0.59
C ARG A 180 12.09 14.19 0.34
N VAL A 181 12.06 13.26 1.30
CA VAL A 181 10.91 13.11 2.22
C VAL A 181 10.62 14.38 3.01
N LEU A 182 11.65 15.11 3.42
CA LEU A 182 11.49 16.38 4.13
C LEU A 182 10.94 17.51 3.24
N ARG A 183 11.20 17.46 1.91
CA ARG A 183 10.78 18.48 0.95
C ARG A 183 9.42 18.20 0.33
N VAL A 184 9.16 16.95 -0.04
CA VAL A 184 7.93 16.54 -0.73
C VAL A 184 6.77 16.62 0.26
N ARG A 185 5.77 17.48 -0.04
CA ARG A 185 4.58 17.68 0.80
C ARG A 185 3.33 17.01 0.28
N GLU A 186 3.26 16.81 -1.02
CA GLU A 186 2.14 16.23 -1.75
C GLU A 186 2.66 15.08 -2.62
N PHE A 187 1.78 14.14 -2.96
CA PHE A 187 2.15 13.04 -3.84
C PHE A 187 2.57 13.63 -5.20
N PRO A 188 3.78 13.33 -5.69
CA PRO A 188 4.25 13.88 -6.96
C PRO A 188 3.42 13.26 -8.08
N SER A 189 2.46 14.01 -8.61
CA SER A 189 1.72 13.62 -9.81
C SER A 189 2.71 13.21 -10.90
N SER A 190 2.33 12.25 -11.74
CA SER A 190 3.13 11.80 -12.88
C SER A 190 3.57 12.94 -13.82
N ARG A 191 2.91 14.11 -13.75
CA ARG A 191 3.28 15.35 -14.45
C ARG A 191 4.44 16.14 -13.82
N GLN A 192 4.74 15.99 -12.53
CA GLN A 192 5.81 16.73 -11.85
C GLN A 192 7.14 15.98 -11.82
N ALA A 193 7.14 14.64 -11.88
CA ALA A 193 8.36 13.85 -11.91
C ALA A 193 9.24 14.17 -13.15
N ALA A 194 8.60 14.39 -14.32
CA ALA A 194 9.30 14.76 -15.55
C ALA A 194 9.92 16.17 -15.54
N ALA A 195 9.48 17.07 -14.66
CA ALA A 195 10.00 18.44 -14.59
C ALA A 195 11.28 18.56 -13.75
N ASN A 196 11.54 17.61 -12.84
CA ASN A 196 12.72 17.63 -11.97
C ASN A 196 13.94 16.91 -12.57
N ASP A 197 13.78 16.15 -13.65
CA ASP A 197 14.90 15.51 -14.39
C ASP A 197 15.64 16.48 -15.33
N VAL A 198 15.15 17.72 -15.52
CA VAL A 198 15.75 18.69 -16.47
C VAL A 198 16.77 19.65 -15.81
N HIS A 199 17.17 19.40 -14.56
CA HIS A 199 18.11 20.29 -13.84
C HIS A 199 19.36 19.61 -13.27
N SER A 200 19.72 18.42 -13.76
CA SER A 200 21.00 17.77 -13.44
C SER A 200 22.06 17.83 -14.55
N ASP A 201 21.86 18.62 -15.60
CA ASP A 201 22.96 18.96 -16.50
C ASP A 201 23.74 20.15 -15.93
N VAL A 202 24.80 19.80 -15.20
CA VAL A 202 25.85 20.70 -14.77
C VAL A 202 26.59 21.19 -16.02
N ASP A 203 26.31 22.43 -16.43
CA ASP A 203 27.19 23.19 -17.32
C ASP A 203 28.57 23.34 -16.66
N VAL A 204 29.52 22.50 -17.08
CA VAL A 204 30.95 22.70 -16.82
C VAL A 204 31.45 23.71 -17.85
N PRO A 205 31.87 24.94 -17.46
CA PRO A 205 32.45 25.86 -18.43
C PRO A 205 33.84 25.34 -18.81
N LEU A 206 33.99 25.03 -20.10
CA LEU A 206 35.24 24.74 -20.77
C LEU A 206 36.26 25.85 -20.52
N GLY A 207 37.48 25.43 -20.19
CA GLY A 207 38.59 26.29 -19.80
C GLY A 207 38.92 27.36 -20.84
N THR A 208 39.19 28.56 -20.32
CA THR A 208 39.79 29.69 -21.02
C THR A 208 41.16 29.32 -21.59
N ASP A 209 41.30 29.53 -22.90
CA ASP A 209 42.57 29.68 -23.60
C ASP A 209 43.43 30.74 -22.90
N MET A 210 44.66 30.38 -22.53
CA MET A 210 45.69 31.32 -22.15
C MET A 210 46.77 31.31 -23.23
N GLN A 211 46.69 32.31 -24.11
CA GLN A 211 47.80 32.75 -24.94
C GLN A 211 48.95 33.18 -24.02
N ALA A 212 50.15 32.65 -24.27
CA ALA A 212 51.40 33.25 -23.81
C ALA A 212 52.25 33.55 -25.04
N ALA A 213 52.80 34.77 -25.02
CA ALA A 213 53.58 35.44 -26.05
C ALA A 213 54.93 34.78 -26.37
#